data_AF-A0A3P6DQY4-F1
#
_entry.id   AF-A0A3P6DQY4-F1
#
_cell.length_a   1.000
_cell.length_b   1.000
_cell.length_c   1.000
_cell.angle_alpha   90.00
_cell.angle_beta   90.00
_cell.angle_gamma   90.00
#
_symmetry.space_group_name_H-M   'P 1'
#
loop_
_entity.id
_entity.type
_entity.pdbx_description
1 polymer ?
#
loop_
_entity_poly.entity_id
_entity_poly.type
_entity_poly.pdbx_seq_one_letter_code
_entity_poly.pdbx_strand_id
1 'polypeptide(L)'
;MRRSPPSKMRMKSHCTISIIVEFPFPNMRMYYGSNDPNNHVAQYKQRILTISIEKSLREATMCKGFGSTLTKHALQWYIYMPNRSIHSFAILTTSLYLTSSS
;
A
#
# COMPACT_ATOMS: atom_id res chain seq x y z
N MET A 1 -13.40 -36.20 -35.23
CA MET A 1 -13.54 -34.93 -34.48
C MET A 1 -12.19 -34.51 -33.91
N ARG A 2 -11.56 -33.45 -34.42
CA ARG A 2 -10.39 -32.83 -33.76
C ARG A 2 -10.91 -31.61 -32.99
N ARG A 3 -10.73 -31.60 -31.67
CA ARG A 3 -11.13 -30.48 -30.81
C ARG A 3 -10.12 -29.35 -30.99
N SER A 4 -10.57 -28.17 -31.39
CA SER A 4 -9.75 -26.97 -31.46
C SER A 4 -9.20 -26.62 -30.06
N PRO A 5 -7.95 -26.15 -29.94
CA PRO A 5 -7.43 -25.65 -28.67
C PRO A 5 -8.17 -24.37 -28.25
N PRO A 6 -8.35 -24.10 -26.95
CA PRO A 6 -8.99 -22.88 -26.50
C PRO A 6 -8.10 -21.69 -26.86
N SER A 7 -8.70 -20.67 -27.47
CA SER A 7 -8.09 -19.37 -27.71
C SER A 7 -7.37 -18.92 -26.45
N LYS A 8 -6.04 -18.77 -26.52
CA LYS A 8 -5.26 -18.03 -25.52
C LYS A 8 -5.92 -16.66 -25.41
N MET A 9 -6.70 -16.46 -24.35
CA MET A 9 -7.21 -15.15 -23.99
C MET A 9 -5.98 -14.30 -23.69
N ARG A 10 -5.61 -13.48 -24.68
CA ARG A 10 -4.55 -12.49 -24.57
C ARG A 10 -4.99 -11.53 -23.47
N MET A 11 -4.46 -11.73 -22.26
CA MET A 11 -4.56 -10.76 -21.18
C MET A 11 -3.92 -9.47 -21.66
N LYS A 12 -4.75 -8.56 -22.19
CA LYS A 12 -4.38 -7.18 -22.39
C LYS A 12 -4.84 -6.43 -21.16
N SER A 13 -3.93 -6.23 -20.22
CA SER A 13 -3.89 -4.95 -19.52
C SER A 13 -2.44 -4.59 -19.33
N HIS A 14 -1.98 -3.84 -20.32
CA HIS A 14 -0.67 -3.24 -20.39
C HIS A 14 -0.61 -2.12 -19.33
N CYS A 15 -0.44 -2.50 -18.07
CA CYS A 15 0.24 -1.64 -17.12
C CYS A 15 1.65 -2.19 -17.03
N THR A 16 2.46 -1.85 -18.05
CA THR A 16 3.90 -1.76 -17.87
C THR A 16 4.10 -0.77 -16.75
N ILE A 17 4.14 -1.29 -15.51
CA ILE A 17 4.78 -0.68 -14.36
C ILE A 17 6.16 -0.32 -14.87
N SER A 18 6.27 0.88 -15.40
CA SER A 18 7.46 1.35 -16.06
C SER A 18 8.46 1.42 -14.93
N ILE A 19 9.38 0.44 -14.94
CA ILE A 19 10.77 0.61 -14.53
C ILE A 19 10.93 1.58 -13.37
N ILE A 20 10.77 1.08 -12.15
CA ILE A 20 11.35 1.66 -10.93
C ILE A 20 11.18 3.20 -10.90
N VAL A 21 9.95 3.71 -10.78
CA VAL A 21 9.81 4.90 -9.94
C VAL A 21 10.37 4.42 -8.61
N GLU A 22 11.55 4.91 -8.22
CA GLU A 22 12.14 4.61 -6.91
C GLU A 22 10.98 4.68 -5.94
N PHE A 23 10.66 3.52 -5.35
CA PHE A 23 9.49 3.43 -4.51
C PHE A 23 9.68 4.50 -3.46
N PRO A 24 8.88 5.57 -3.51
CA PRO A 24 9.36 6.82 -2.96
C PRO A 24 9.15 6.68 -1.46
N PHE A 25 10.19 6.24 -0.77
CA PHE A 25 10.15 6.03 0.65
C PHE A 25 9.94 7.41 1.27
N PRO A 26 8.77 7.68 1.86
CA PRO A 26 8.54 8.96 2.49
C PRO A 26 9.57 9.10 3.61
N ASN A 27 10.40 10.16 3.56
CA ASN A 27 11.46 10.41 4.55
C ASN A 27 10.87 10.86 5.91
N MET A 28 10.08 10.02 6.55
CA MET A 28 9.35 10.33 7.78
C MET A 28 9.81 9.46 8.93
N ARG A 29 9.46 9.88 10.15
CA ARG A 29 9.69 9.04 11.33
C ARG A 29 8.89 7.75 11.22
N MET A 30 9.52 6.65 11.59
CA MET A 30 8.85 5.36 11.63
C MET A 30 7.79 5.34 12.74
N TYR A 31 6.66 4.69 12.45
CA TYR A 31 5.58 4.48 13.40
C TYR A 31 5.86 3.26 14.26
N TYR A 32 5.97 3.48 15.58
CA TYR A 32 6.22 2.43 16.56
C TYR A 32 4.95 1.69 17.02
N GLY A 33 3.77 2.26 16.78
CA GLY A 33 2.50 1.79 17.36
C GLY A 33 2.02 2.57 18.59
N SER A 34 2.86 3.42 19.18
CA SER A 34 2.58 4.14 20.44
C SER A 34 2.36 5.65 20.28
N ASN A 35 2.64 6.20 19.10
CA ASN A 35 2.53 7.63 18.82
C ASN A 35 1.16 7.90 18.18
N ASP A 36 0.74 9.17 18.04
CA ASP A 36 -0.55 9.48 17.43
C ASP A 36 -0.68 8.93 15.99
N PRO A 37 -1.57 7.95 15.74
CA PRO A 37 -1.76 7.38 14.42
C PRO A 37 -2.32 8.40 13.42
N ASN A 38 -3.09 9.40 13.87
CA ASN A 38 -3.65 10.42 12.98
C ASN A 38 -2.56 11.29 12.38
N ASN A 39 -1.65 11.80 13.23
CA ASN A 39 -0.49 12.56 12.78
C ASN A 39 0.41 11.74 11.84
N HIS A 40 0.62 10.44 12.11
CA HIS A 40 1.41 9.57 11.22
C HIS A 40 0.75 9.44 9.84
N VAL A 41 -0.55 9.15 9.81
CA VAL A 41 -1.32 9.02 8.56
C VAL A 41 -1.36 10.34 7.79
N ALA A 42 -1.53 11.48 8.46
CA ALA A 42 -1.54 12.79 7.81
C ALA A 42 -0.20 13.10 7.15
N GLN A 43 0.92 12.89 7.87
CA GLN A 43 2.25 13.09 7.31
C GLN A 43 2.53 12.15 6.14
N TYR A 44 2.15 10.87 6.24
CA TYR A 44 2.30 9.91 5.16
C TYR A 44 1.53 10.35 3.91
N LYS A 45 0.25 10.72 4.07
CA LYS A 45 -0.60 11.23 2.98
C LYS A 45 0.05 12.44 2.32
N GLN A 46 0.48 13.43 3.09
CA GLN A 46 1.12 14.64 2.57
C GLN A 46 2.32 14.29 1.69
N ARG A 47 3.19 13.39 2.16
CA ARG A 47 4.42 13.00 1.44
C ARG A 47 4.13 12.24 0.15
N ILE A 48 3.22 11.27 0.19
CA ILE A 48 2.78 10.56 -1.04
C ILE A 48 2.07 11.51 -2.02
N LEU A 49 1.35 12.52 -1.53
CA LEU A 49 0.73 13.55 -2.37
C LEU A 49 1.74 14.44 -3.07
N THR A 50 2.87 14.76 -2.43
CA THR A 50 3.95 15.55 -3.04
C THR A 50 4.76 14.81 -4.10
N ILE A 51 4.69 13.48 -4.12
CA ILE A 51 5.37 12.69 -5.15
C ILE A 51 4.49 12.69 -6.41
N SER A 52 5.13 12.90 -7.56
CA SER A 52 4.52 12.87 -8.90
C SER A 52 4.08 11.45 -9.31
N ILE A 53 3.11 10.89 -8.59
CA ILE A 53 2.45 9.62 -8.88
C ILE A 53 1.17 9.90 -9.65
N GLU A 54 0.97 9.16 -10.74
CA GLU A 54 -0.27 9.21 -11.52
C GLU A 54 -1.46 8.82 -10.64
N LYS A 55 -2.62 9.47 -10.85
CA LYS A 55 -3.77 9.38 -9.96
C LYS A 55 -4.28 7.94 -9.80
N SER A 56 -4.29 7.15 -10.87
CA SER A 56 -4.74 5.75 -10.85
C SER A 56 -3.80 4.82 -10.06
N LEU A 57 -2.52 5.17 -9.94
CA LEU A 57 -1.51 4.41 -9.19
C LEU A 57 -1.33 4.87 -7.74
N ARG A 58 -1.88 6.05 -7.40
CA ARG A 58 -1.64 6.71 -6.11
C ARG A 58 -2.05 5.85 -4.92
N GLU A 59 -3.24 5.27 -4.96
CA GLU A 59 -3.75 4.47 -3.85
C GLU A 59 -2.99 3.16 -3.67
N ALA A 60 -2.68 2.48 -4.78
CA ALA A 60 -1.84 1.28 -4.75
C ALA A 60 -0.44 1.57 -4.19
N THR A 61 0.11 2.75 -4.51
CA THR A 61 1.40 3.21 -3.97
C THR A 61 1.27 3.52 -2.48
N MET A 62 0.18 4.16 -2.05
CA MET A 62 -0.10 4.42 -0.64
C MET A 62 -0.17 3.13 0.18
N CYS A 63 -0.89 2.11 -0.29
CA CYS A 63 -1.00 0.83 0.41
C CYS A 63 0.34 0.12 0.50
N LYS A 64 1.06 0.00 -0.63
CA LYS A 64 2.38 -0.66 -0.64
C LYS A 64 3.38 0.08 0.24
N GLY A 65 3.39 1.42 0.19
CA GLY A 65 4.37 2.28 0.88
C GLY A 65 4.16 2.43 2.36
N PHE A 66 2.97 2.11 2.85
CA PHE A 66 2.68 2.35 4.25
C PHE A 66 3.53 1.45 5.15
N GLY A 67 3.68 0.17 4.77
CA GLY A 67 4.46 -0.81 5.52
C GLY A 67 5.93 -0.40 5.74
N SER A 68 6.54 0.35 4.82
CA SER A 68 7.93 0.82 4.99
C SER A 68 8.08 1.94 6.02
N THR A 69 6.98 2.56 6.43
CA THR A 69 6.96 3.57 7.49
C THR A 69 6.71 2.98 8.87
N LEU A 70 6.51 1.66 8.97
CA LEU A 70 6.21 0.98 10.23
C LEU A 70 7.47 0.34 10.81
N THR A 71 7.53 0.28 12.14
CA THR A 71 8.58 -0.45 12.85
C THR A 71 8.01 -1.20 14.05
N LYS A 72 8.77 -2.16 14.57
CA LYS A 72 8.44 -2.96 15.76
C LYS A 72 6.99 -3.51 15.73
N HIS A 73 6.18 -3.23 16.76
CA HIS A 73 4.83 -3.76 16.92
C HIS A 73 3.92 -3.40 15.74
N ALA A 74 4.03 -2.18 15.22
CA ALA A 74 3.26 -1.77 14.05
C ALA A 74 3.65 -2.56 12.78
N LEU A 75 4.95 -2.86 12.61
CA LEU A 75 5.40 -3.68 11.49
C LEU A 75 4.91 -5.14 11.64
N GLN A 76 4.96 -5.69 12.85
CA GLN A 76 4.45 -7.04 13.12
C GLN A 76 2.96 -7.13 12.80
N TRP A 77 2.15 -6.18 13.28
CA TRP A 77 0.73 -6.09 12.92
C TRP A 77 0.52 -6.09 11.40
N TYR A 78 1.32 -5.31 10.66
CA TYR A 78 1.21 -5.24 9.20
C TYR A 78 1.55 -6.56 8.50
N ILE A 79 2.53 -7.31 9.01
CA ILE A 79 2.92 -8.62 8.48
C ILE A 79 1.86 -9.69 8.79
N TYR A 80 1.21 -9.62 9.94
CA TYR A 80 0.17 -10.59 10.34
C TYR A 80 -1.21 -10.30 9.74
N MET A 81 -1.40 -9.15 9.08
CA MET A 81 -2.64 -8.90 8.37
C MET A 81 -2.86 -9.93 7.27
N PRO A 82 -4.10 -10.41 7.05
CA PRO A 82 -4.35 -11.43 6.05
C PRO A 82 -3.95 -10.90 4.67
N ASN A 83 -3.25 -11.74 3.92
CA ASN A 83 -2.84 -11.42 2.56
C ASN A 83 -4.07 -11.03 1.74
N ARG A 84 -3.96 -9.94 0.97
CA ARG A 84 -5.04 -9.33 0.18
C ARG A 84 -6.15 -8.65 1.01
N SER A 85 -6.07 -8.51 2.33
CA SER A 85 -7.09 -7.75 3.08
C SER A 85 -7.04 -6.24 2.81
N ILE A 86 -5.87 -5.71 2.41
CA ILE A 86 -5.69 -4.30 2.09
C ILE A 86 -6.14 -4.03 0.65
N HIS A 87 -7.43 -3.75 0.49
CA HIS A 87 -8.02 -3.35 -0.80
C HIS A 87 -8.00 -1.84 -1.02
N SER A 88 -7.82 -1.06 0.03
CA SER A 88 -7.79 0.40 -0.02
C SER A 88 -6.96 0.99 1.10
N PHE A 89 -6.50 2.22 0.91
CA PHE A 89 -5.78 2.94 1.95
C PHE A 89 -6.69 3.26 3.16
N ALA A 90 -7.99 3.44 2.92
CA ALA A 90 -8.97 3.67 3.97
C ALA A 90 -9.05 2.46 4.92
N ILE A 91 -9.20 1.24 4.38
CA ILE A 91 -9.23 -0.01 5.18
C ILE A 91 -7.95 -0.12 6.02
N LEU A 92 -6.79 0.14 5.40
CA LEU A 92 -5.50 0.09 6.09
C LEU A 92 -5.45 1.05 7.30
N THR A 93 -5.86 2.31 7.11
CA THR A 93 -5.86 3.30 8.20
C THR A 93 -6.90 2.96 9.27
N THR A 94 -8.08 2.47 8.89
CA THR A 94 -9.10 2.03 9.84
C THR A 94 -8.58 0.91 10.72
N SER A 95 -7.93 -0.10 10.13
CA SER A 95 -7.34 -1.19 10.90
C SER A 95 -6.22 -0.70 11.84
N LEU A 96 -5.43 0.30 11.42
CA LEU A 96 -4.41 0.92 12.28
C LEU A 96 -5.01 1.63 13.50
N TYR A 97 -6.13 2.36 13.32
CA TYR A 97 -6.78 3.06 14.43
C TYR A 97 -7.35 2.07 15.46
N LEU A 98 -7.88 0.95 15.00
CA LEU A 98 -8.38 -0.11 15.87
C LEU A 98 -7.24 -0.75 16.70
N THR A 99 -6.07 -0.94 16.10
CA THR A 99 -4.94 -1.56 16.81
C THR A 99 -4.18 -0.61 17.72
N SER A 100 -4.24 0.70 17.46
CA SER A 100 -3.62 1.72 18.31
C SER A 100 -4.49 2.10 19.52
N SER A 101 -5.72 1.57 19.59
CA SER A 101 -6.70 1.83 20.67
C SER A 101 -6.83 0.68 21.67
N SER A 102 -6.03 -0.39 21.52
CA SER A 102 -5.99 -1.57 22.40
C SER A 102 -4.67 -1.65 23.13
#